data_AF-A0A7Z0MXA4-F1
#
_entry.id   AF-A0A7Z0MXA4-F1
#
_cell.length_a   1.000
_cell.length_b   1.000
_cell.length_c   1.000
_cell.angle_alpha   90.00
_cell.angle_beta   90.00
_cell.angle_gamma   90.00
#
_symmetry.space_group_name_H-M   'P 1'
#
loop_
_entity.id
_entity.type
_entity.pdbx_description
1 polymer ?
#
loop_
_entity_poly.entity_id
_entity_poly.type
_entity_poly.pdbx_seq_one_letter_code
_entity_poly.pdbx_strand_id
1 'polypeptide(L)'
;MLGLGTAAAQGSDRLSVPAMPPLPALASAPASGFQDPNAIRVLLSPQLETTLASQIVGRIVALDASLGAPVKAGQPLVSFDCNESEARLKMARAENTAARETLGVKQRLHKLKAAGDLEVSMARAEVHKSAAAIEVSQAQLAHCVVRAPFDGRVVKVHVKPHQGVNIGAPLVELVSDGPLKLRLNAPSRMLRQITIGMPIEVDILETGRSYVARVSAVNARIDAVAQTIELEASLNEAPGELLPGMSGIARLPTAAAKE
;
A
#
# COMPACT_ATOMS: atom_id res chain seq x y z
N MET A 1 -56.59 -76.28 -41.47
CA MET A 1 -55.55 -77.24 -41.93
C MET A 1 -54.24 -76.89 -41.23
N LEU A 2 -53.53 -77.93 -40.80
CA LEU A 2 -52.36 -77.95 -39.93
C LEU A 2 -51.16 -77.11 -40.42
N GLY A 3 -50.29 -76.75 -39.48
CA GLY A 3 -48.87 -76.50 -39.78
C GLY A 3 -48.09 -75.90 -38.61
N LEU A 4 -47.50 -76.74 -37.77
CA LEU A 4 -46.51 -76.38 -36.74
C LEU A 4 -45.22 -75.82 -37.37
N GLY A 5 -44.52 -74.94 -36.66
CA GLY A 5 -43.16 -74.53 -37.01
C GLY A 5 -42.55 -73.54 -36.00
N THR A 6 -41.79 -74.10 -35.06
CA THR A 6 -41.01 -73.47 -33.98
C THR A 6 -39.88 -72.54 -34.47
N ALA A 7 -39.60 -71.44 -33.75
CA ALA A 7 -38.22 -70.94 -33.54
C ALA A 7 -38.13 -69.87 -32.42
N ALA A 8 -37.47 -70.29 -31.34
CA ALA A 8 -36.65 -69.56 -30.36
C ALA A 8 -36.77 -68.03 -30.22
N ALA A 9 -37.25 -67.62 -29.05
CA ALA A 9 -36.94 -66.34 -28.43
C ALA A 9 -35.59 -66.44 -27.70
N GLN A 10 -34.65 -65.54 -27.99
CA GLN A 10 -33.61 -65.09 -27.05
C GLN A 10 -32.83 -63.91 -27.67
N GLY A 11 -32.87 -62.77 -26.98
CA GLY A 11 -32.15 -61.56 -27.35
C GLY A 11 -32.26 -60.53 -26.24
N SER A 12 -31.68 -60.82 -25.08
CA SER A 12 -31.41 -59.82 -24.05
C SER A 12 -29.90 -59.66 -23.96
N ASP A 13 -29.36 -58.90 -24.91
CA ASP A 13 -27.96 -58.55 -24.96
C ASP A 13 -27.71 -57.45 -23.91
N ARG A 14 -27.38 -57.88 -22.69
CA ARG A 14 -26.86 -57.00 -21.66
C ARG A 14 -25.44 -56.64 -22.06
N LEU A 15 -25.28 -55.42 -22.60
CA LEU A 15 -23.97 -54.77 -22.76
C LEU A 15 -23.18 -54.86 -21.45
N SER A 16 -22.22 -55.78 -21.42
CA SER A 16 -21.24 -55.94 -20.36
C SER A 16 -20.28 -54.75 -20.42
N VAL A 17 -20.39 -53.84 -19.45
CA VAL A 17 -19.40 -52.78 -19.24
C VAL A 17 -18.09 -53.43 -18.76
N PRO A 18 -16.96 -53.26 -19.46
CA PRO A 18 -15.69 -53.81 -19.01
C PRO A 18 -15.25 -53.12 -17.72
N ALA A 19 -14.85 -53.92 -16.73
CA ALA A 19 -14.33 -53.44 -15.45
C ALA A 19 -13.05 -52.61 -15.67
N MET A 20 -13.10 -51.33 -15.31
CA MET A 20 -11.90 -50.47 -15.25
C MET A 20 -10.92 -51.04 -14.20
N PRO A 21 -9.62 -51.09 -14.50
CA PRO A 21 -8.62 -51.44 -13.50
C PRO A 21 -8.61 -50.38 -12.39
N PRO A 22 -8.39 -50.77 -11.12
CA PRO A 22 -8.29 -49.81 -10.02
C PRO A 22 -7.09 -48.89 -10.30
N LEU A 23 -7.34 -47.58 -10.27
CA LEU A 23 -6.29 -46.56 -10.34
C LEU A 23 -5.27 -46.82 -9.22
N PRO A 24 -3.96 -46.77 -9.51
CA PRO A 24 -2.96 -46.89 -8.46
C PRO A 24 -3.18 -45.76 -7.45
N ALA A 25 -3.35 -46.14 -6.18
CA ALA A 25 -3.41 -45.19 -5.09
C ALA A 25 -2.15 -44.34 -5.14
N LEU A 26 -2.32 -43.03 -5.37
CA LEU A 26 -1.26 -42.05 -5.23
C LEU A 26 -0.71 -42.20 -3.81
N ALA A 27 0.47 -42.80 -3.69
CA ALA A 27 1.24 -42.78 -2.46
C ALA A 27 1.43 -41.31 -2.11
N SER A 28 0.78 -40.89 -1.02
CA SER A 28 1.05 -39.60 -0.40
C SER A 28 2.53 -39.60 -0.04
N ALA A 29 3.33 -38.89 -0.83
CA ALA A 29 4.72 -38.62 -0.49
C ALA A 29 4.73 -38.02 0.93
N PRO A 30 5.52 -38.54 1.87
CA PRO A 30 5.65 -37.90 3.17
C PRO A 30 6.21 -36.51 2.93
N ALA A 31 5.47 -35.49 3.40
CA ALA A 31 5.93 -34.11 3.45
C ALA A 31 7.15 -34.04 4.40
N SER A 32 8.30 -34.38 3.84
CA SER A 32 9.57 -34.47 4.56
C SER A 32 10.21 -33.09 4.49
N GLY A 33 10.05 -32.29 5.55
CA GLY A 33 10.69 -30.98 5.63
C GLY A 33 10.10 -29.94 6.59
N PHE A 34 9.49 -30.32 7.71
CA PHE A 34 9.26 -29.39 8.83
C PHE A 34 9.63 -30.07 10.15
N GLN A 35 10.92 -30.30 10.37
CA GLN A 35 11.44 -30.92 11.60
C GLN A 35 12.45 -30.02 12.33
N ASP A 36 12.24 -28.70 12.29
CA ASP A 36 12.78 -27.82 13.31
C ASP A 36 11.62 -27.09 13.99
N PRO A 37 11.26 -27.45 15.24
CA PRO A 37 10.19 -26.78 15.98
C PRO A 37 10.47 -25.29 16.27
N ASN A 38 11.67 -24.80 15.98
CA ASN A 38 12.10 -23.42 16.14
C ASN A 38 12.25 -22.65 14.82
N ALA A 39 12.00 -23.29 13.67
CA ALA A 39 12.01 -22.62 12.37
C ALA A 39 10.73 -21.80 12.20
N ILE A 40 10.87 -20.47 12.26
CA ILE A 40 9.76 -19.53 12.11
C ILE A 40 9.85 -18.89 10.74
N ARG A 41 8.75 -18.89 9.97
CA ARG A 41 8.70 -18.17 8.70
C ARG A 41 8.77 -16.67 8.92
N VAL A 42 9.59 -16.01 8.12
CA VAL A 42 9.80 -14.57 8.14
C VAL A 42 9.44 -14.00 6.78
N LEU A 43 8.87 -12.79 6.79
CA LEU A 43 8.61 -11.98 5.60
C LEU A 43 9.27 -10.62 5.78
N LEU A 44 9.99 -10.16 4.77
CA LEU A 44 10.52 -8.80 4.72
C LEU A 44 9.40 -7.86 4.32
N SER A 45 9.18 -6.84 5.13
CA SER A 45 8.17 -5.81 4.93
C SER A 45 8.85 -4.44 4.89
N PRO A 46 8.36 -3.51 4.06
CA PRO A 46 8.87 -2.15 4.06
C PRO A 46 8.43 -1.42 5.34
N GLN A 47 9.07 -0.30 5.67
CA GLN A 47 8.57 0.53 6.77
C GLN A 47 7.26 1.21 6.43
N LEU A 48 7.18 1.72 5.21
CA LEU A 48 6.00 2.39 4.68
C LEU A 48 5.63 1.76 3.35
N GLU A 49 4.35 1.44 3.23
CA GLU A 49 3.71 0.98 2.00
C GLU A 49 2.39 1.72 1.91
N THR A 50 2.13 2.35 0.76
CA THR A 50 0.90 3.11 0.57
C THR A 50 0.48 3.11 -0.88
N THR A 51 -0.83 3.04 -1.10
CA THR A 51 -1.45 3.31 -2.39
C THR A 51 -1.90 4.77 -2.43
N LEU A 52 -1.34 5.53 -3.36
CA LEU A 52 -1.78 6.89 -3.63
C LEU A 52 -3.05 6.86 -4.48
N ALA A 53 -4.08 7.53 -4.00
CA ALA A 53 -5.37 7.62 -4.68
C ALA A 53 -5.64 9.04 -5.20
N SER A 54 -6.53 9.15 -6.19
CA SER A 54 -6.95 10.44 -6.72
C SER A 54 -7.76 11.22 -5.70
N GLN A 55 -7.43 12.51 -5.54
CA GLN A 55 -8.18 13.43 -4.67
C GLN A 55 -9.16 14.29 -5.47
N ILE A 56 -9.13 14.19 -6.82
CA ILE A 56 -10.02 14.93 -7.72
C ILE A 56 -10.60 14.00 -8.79
N VAL A 57 -11.67 14.47 -9.43
CA VAL A 57 -12.13 13.92 -10.72
C VAL A 57 -11.38 14.66 -11.82
N GLY A 58 -10.78 13.93 -12.75
CA GLY A 58 -10.02 14.56 -13.81
C GLY A 58 -9.34 13.60 -14.77
N ARG A 59 -8.74 14.17 -15.80
CA ARG A 59 -7.96 13.44 -16.80
C ARG A 59 -6.47 13.61 -16.53
N ILE A 60 -5.74 12.51 -16.58
CA ILE A 60 -4.29 12.49 -16.41
C ILE A 60 -3.63 13.09 -17.65
N VAL A 61 -2.78 14.10 -17.46
CA VAL A 61 -1.98 14.73 -18.52
C VAL A 61 -0.61 14.06 -18.62
N ALA A 62 0.03 13.86 -17.48
CA ALA A 62 1.36 13.27 -17.40
C ALA A 62 1.41 12.22 -16.27
N LEU A 63 2.20 11.19 -16.52
CA LEU A 63 2.49 10.10 -15.59
C LEU A 63 4.01 9.91 -15.57
N ASP A 64 4.62 10.39 -14.50
CA ASP A 64 6.07 10.34 -14.25
C ASP A 64 6.42 9.21 -13.29
N ALA A 65 5.66 8.11 -13.35
CA ALA A 65 5.84 6.92 -12.54
C ALA A 65 5.85 5.66 -13.42
N SER A 66 6.86 4.83 -13.26
CA SER A 66 7.01 3.54 -13.94
C SER A 66 7.35 2.44 -12.95
N LEU A 67 6.96 1.20 -13.28
CA LEU A 67 7.19 0.03 -12.44
C LEU A 67 8.67 -0.10 -12.07
N GLY A 68 8.98 -0.21 -10.77
CA GLY A 68 10.33 -0.38 -10.24
C GLY A 68 11.19 0.89 -10.22
N ALA A 69 10.70 2.02 -10.72
CA ALA A 69 11.46 3.26 -10.72
C ALA A 69 11.63 3.82 -9.30
N PRO A 70 12.82 4.37 -8.97
CA PRO A 70 13.03 5.08 -7.73
C PRO A 70 12.30 6.43 -7.77
N VAL A 71 11.74 6.81 -6.64
CA VAL A 71 11.04 8.09 -6.43
C VAL A 71 11.58 8.78 -5.19
N LYS A 72 11.64 10.11 -5.25
CA LYS A 72 12.01 10.94 -4.10
C LYS A 72 10.80 11.60 -3.46
N ALA A 73 10.87 11.87 -2.16
CA ALA A 73 9.85 12.63 -1.45
C ALA A 73 9.58 13.97 -2.16
N GLY A 74 8.31 14.28 -2.39
CA GLY A 74 7.85 15.48 -3.08
C GLY A 74 7.90 15.43 -4.62
N GLN A 75 8.47 14.37 -5.21
CA GLN A 75 8.50 14.19 -6.65
C GLN A 75 7.07 14.05 -7.21
N PRO A 76 6.70 14.79 -8.27
CA PRO A 76 5.41 14.62 -8.94
C PRO A 76 5.38 13.27 -9.64
N LEU A 77 4.29 12.51 -9.46
CA LEU A 77 4.10 11.18 -10.05
C LEU A 77 2.96 11.18 -11.07
N VAL A 78 1.87 11.88 -10.75
CA VAL A 78 0.69 12.00 -11.62
C VAL A 78 0.28 13.46 -11.65
N SER A 79 0.06 13.98 -12.86
CA SER A 79 -0.42 15.34 -13.08
C SER A 79 -1.74 15.31 -13.84
N PHE A 80 -2.73 16.06 -13.33
CA PHE A 80 -4.06 16.20 -13.92
C PHE A 80 -4.19 17.46 -14.77
N ASP A 81 -5.17 17.46 -15.67
CA ASP A 81 -5.58 18.66 -16.40
C ASP A 81 -6.32 19.61 -15.46
N CYS A 82 -5.68 20.73 -15.11
CA CYS A 82 -6.17 21.65 -14.09
C CYS A 82 -6.36 23.09 -14.56
N ASN A 83 -6.62 23.27 -15.85
CA ASN A 83 -6.89 24.58 -16.45
C ASN A 83 -8.01 25.35 -15.71
N GLU A 84 -9.07 24.67 -15.27
CA GLU A 84 -10.16 25.31 -14.52
C GLU A 84 -9.72 25.76 -13.12
N SER A 85 -9.05 24.90 -12.36
CA SER A 85 -8.52 25.23 -11.02
C SER A 85 -7.52 26.38 -11.08
N GLU A 86 -6.67 26.41 -12.11
CA GLU A 86 -5.75 27.53 -12.36
C GLU A 86 -6.49 28.83 -12.67
N ALA A 87 -7.54 28.78 -13.49
CA ALA A 87 -8.35 29.94 -13.80
C ALA A 87 -9.04 30.50 -12.55
N ARG A 88 -9.59 29.64 -11.68
CA ARG A 88 -10.18 30.02 -10.39
C ARG A 88 -9.15 30.70 -9.47
N LEU A 89 -7.93 30.16 -9.38
CA LEU A 89 -6.86 30.79 -8.62
C LEU A 89 -6.47 32.17 -9.18
N LYS A 90 -6.44 32.34 -10.51
CA LYS A 90 -6.20 33.64 -11.15
C LYS A 90 -7.30 34.65 -10.81
N MET A 91 -8.56 34.22 -10.84
CA MET A 91 -9.71 35.05 -10.45
C MET A 91 -9.59 35.53 -8.99
N ALA A 92 -9.36 34.61 -8.04
CA ALA A 92 -9.21 34.96 -6.62
C ALA A 92 -8.04 35.92 -6.36
N ARG A 93 -6.93 35.76 -7.09
CA ARG A 93 -5.79 36.69 -7.02
C ARG A 93 -6.14 38.08 -7.51
N ALA A 94 -6.91 38.20 -8.59
CA ALA A 94 -7.37 39.48 -9.12
C ALA A 94 -8.32 40.18 -8.13
N GLU A 95 -9.26 39.45 -7.53
CA GLU A 95 -10.17 39.96 -6.51
C GLU A 95 -9.43 40.50 -5.27
N ASN A 96 -8.46 39.74 -4.74
CA ASN A 96 -7.64 40.20 -3.63
C ASN A 96 -6.79 41.43 -3.99
N THR A 97 -6.35 41.54 -5.25
CA THR A 97 -5.63 42.73 -5.72
C THR A 97 -6.53 43.96 -5.69
N ALA A 98 -7.75 43.84 -6.24
CA ALA A 98 -8.74 44.91 -6.21
C ALA A 98 -9.14 45.31 -4.76
N ALA A 99 -9.30 44.33 -3.86
CA ALA A 99 -9.59 44.57 -2.45
C ALA A 99 -8.45 45.34 -1.75
N ARG A 100 -7.19 44.97 -2.04
CA ARG A 100 -6.00 45.66 -1.49
C ARG A 100 -5.89 47.10 -1.98
N GLU A 101 -6.15 47.35 -3.25
CA GLU A 101 -6.18 48.71 -3.80
C GLU A 101 -7.27 49.55 -3.13
N THR A 102 -8.46 48.98 -2.96
CA THR A 102 -9.59 49.62 -2.27
C THR A 102 -9.24 49.98 -0.83
N LEU A 103 -8.62 49.05 -0.08
CA LEU A 103 -8.13 49.32 1.27
C LEU A 103 -7.10 50.46 1.26
N GLY A 104 -6.17 50.46 0.31
CA GLY A 104 -5.17 51.54 0.17
C GLY A 104 -5.79 52.91 -0.12
N VAL A 105 -6.86 52.96 -0.92
CA VAL A 105 -7.66 54.18 -1.14
C VAL A 105 -8.36 54.61 0.15
N LYS A 106 -9.09 53.70 0.83
CA LYS A 106 -9.82 54.01 2.07
C LYS A 106 -8.90 54.47 3.19
N GLN A 107 -7.71 53.88 3.33
CA GLN A 107 -6.69 54.33 4.29
C GLN A 107 -6.17 55.74 3.99
N ARG A 108 -5.96 56.09 2.72
CA ARG A 108 -5.56 57.45 2.32
C ARG A 108 -6.67 58.45 2.59
N LEU A 109 -7.92 58.12 2.26
CA LEU A 109 -9.08 58.96 2.55
C LEU A 109 -9.29 59.15 4.06
N HIS A 110 -9.08 58.10 4.85
CA HIS A 110 -9.15 58.19 6.31
C HIS A 110 -8.12 59.17 6.89
N LYS A 111 -6.88 59.15 6.38
CA LYS A 111 -5.84 60.14 6.76
C LYS A 111 -6.24 61.58 6.42
N LEU A 112 -7.05 61.76 5.36
CA LEU A 112 -7.61 63.04 4.95
C LEU A 112 -8.95 63.37 5.66
N LYS A 113 -9.37 62.55 6.65
CA LYS A 113 -10.67 62.66 7.34
C LYS A 113 -11.89 62.57 6.41
N ALA A 114 -11.72 61.94 5.25
CA ALA A 114 -12.75 61.75 4.22
C ALA A 114 -13.35 60.33 4.19
N ALA A 115 -12.92 59.45 5.10
CA ALA A 115 -13.51 58.13 5.33
C ALA A 115 -13.47 57.81 6.84
N GLY A 116 -14.44 57.07 7.34
CA GLY A 116 -14.50 56.66 8.75
C GLY A 116 -13.76 55.34 9.04
N ASP A 117 -13.49 55.06 10.32
CA ASP A 117 -12.85 53.83 10.78
C ASP A 117 -13.60 52.56 10.32
N LEU A 118 -14.94 52.61 10.33
CA LEU A 118 -15.78 51.51 9.86
C LEU A 118 -15.48 51.15 8.40
N GLU A 119 -15.32 52.14 7.52
CA GLU A 119 -15.04 51.89 6.09
C GLU A 119 -13.67 51.24 5.90
N VAL A 120 -12.65 51.69 6.65
CA VAL A 120 -11.31 51.10 6.62
C VAL A 120 -11.35 49.67 7.15
N SER A 121 -12.10 49.44 8.24
CA SER A 121 -12.28 48.11 8.82
C SER A 121 -12.96 47.15 7.85
N MET A 122 -14.04 47.58 7.18
CA MET A 122 -14.73 46.79 6.15
C MET A 122 -13.81 46.46 4.97
N ALA A 123 -13.04 47.44 4.47
CA ALA A 123 -12.08 47.20 3.39
C ALA A 123 -10.97 46.22 3.82
N ARG A 124 -10.53 46.27 5.09
CA ARG A 124 -9.56 45.31 5.64
C ARG A 124 -10.15 43.91 5.72
N ALA A 125 -11.40 43.78 6.17
CA ALA A 125 -12.11 42.51 6.21
C ALA A 125 -12.23 41.89 4.81
N GLU A 126 -12.50 42.68 3.76
CA GLU A 126 -12.58 42.17 2.38
C GLU A 126 -11.21 41.68 1.87
N VAL A 127 -10.11 42.34 2.23
CA VAL A 127 -8.76 41.83 1.94
C VAL A 127 -8.52 40.47 2.62
N HIS A 128 -8.92 40.32 3.89
CA HIS A 128 -8.76 39.03 4.58
C HIS A 128 -9.62 37.92 3.96
N LYS A 129 -10.86 38.23 3.58
CA LYS A 129 -11.77 37.30 2.91
C LYS A 129 -11.23 36.85 1.56
N SER A 130 -10.78 37.79 0.73
CA SER A 130 -10.22 37.47 -0.59
C SER A 130 -8.86 36.75 -0.52
N ALA A 131 -8.04 37.04 0.50
CA ALA A 131 -6.85 36.25 0.80
C ALA A 131 -7.18 34.79 1.17
N ALA A 132 -8.20 34.55 2.00
CA ALA A 132 -8.65 33.20 2.32
C ALA A 132 -9.19 32.45 1.07
N ALA A 133 -9.84 33.16 0.14
CA ALA A 133 -10.28 32.57 -1.12
C ALA A 133 -9.10 32.10 -2.01
N ILE A 134 -7.95 32.80 -1.96
CA ILE A 134 -6.71 32.34 -2.61
C ILE A 134 -6.23 31.04 -1.99
N GLU A 135 -6.19 30.94 -0.66
CA GLU A 135 -5.72 29.74 0.05
C GLU A 135 -6.58 28.51 -0.30
N VAL A 136 -7.91 28.67 -0.33
CA VAL A 136 -8.84 27.60 -0.77
C VAL A 136 -8.55 27.18 -2.21
N SER A 137 -8.36 28.14 -3.12
CA SER A 137 -8.08 27.86 -4.54
C SER A 137 -6.71 27.19 -4.73
N GLN A 138 -5.71 27.55 -3.91
CA GLN A 138 -4.40 26.91 -3.91
C GLN A 138 -4.45 25.47 -3.41
N ALA A 139 -5.21 25.20 -2.33
CA ALA A 139 -5.42 23.84 -1.83
C ALA A 139 -6.08 22.96 -2.90
N GLN A 140 -7.10 23.49 -3.59
CA GLN A 140 -7.74 22.80 -4.71
C GLN A 140 -6.76 22.50 -5.86
N LEU A 141 -5.92 23.47 -6.22
CA LEU A 141 -4.89 23.27 -7.24
C LEU A 141 -3.80 22.29 -6.80
N ALA A 142 -3.49 22.19 -5.51
CA ALA A 142 -2.49 21.24 -5.00
C ALA A 142 -2.91 19.78 -5.23
N HIS A 143 -4.22 19.48 -5.23
CA HIS A 143 -4.73 18.14 -5.53
C HIS A 143 -4.54 17.71 -7.01
N CYS A 144 -4.18 18.64 -7.90
CA CYS A 144 -3.91 18.36 -9.31
C CYS A 144 -2.60 17.62 -9.56
N VAL A 145 -1.68 17.62 -8.59
CA VAL A 145 -0.40 16.94 -8.72
C VAL A 145 -0.25 16.00 -7.53
N VAL A 146 -0.27 14.71 -7.82
CA VAL A 146 -0.04 13.68 -6.81
C VAL A 146 1.45 13.47 -6.69
N ARG A 147 1.98 13.74 -5.51
CA ARG A 147 3.41 13.67 -5.19
C ARG A 147 3.72 12.47 -4.29
N ALA A 148 4.94 11.96 -4.39
CA ALA A 148 5.44 10.93 -3.49
C ALA A 148 5.55 11.48 -2.05
N PRO A 149 4.97 10.81 -1.03
CA PRO A 149 5.07 11.26 0.36
C PRO A 149 6.42 10.94 1.02
N PHE A 150 7.17 9.98 0.49
CA PHE A 150 8.48 9.54 1.00
C PHE A 150 9.37 9.03 -0.14
N ASP A 151 10.66 8.84 0.14
CA ASP A 151 11.61 8.22 -0.78
C ASP A 151 11.37 6.70 -0.89
N GLY A 152 11.38 6.16 -2.10
CA GLY A 152 11.09 4.74 -2.30
C GLY A 152 11.00 4.32 -3.75
N ARG A 153 10.20 3.27 -4.01
CA ARG A 153 10.01 2.70 -5.34
C ARG A 153 8.56 2.47 -5.66
N VAL A 154 8.26 2.54 -6.96
CA VAL A 154 6.94 2.23 -7.49
C VAL A 154 6.76 0.71 -7.60
N VAL A 155 5.81 0.18 -6.83
CA VAL A 155 5.40 -1.23 -6.86
C VAL A 155 4.44 -1.50 -7.99
N LYS A 156 3.50 -0.59 -8.21
CA LYS A 156 2.44 -0.77 -9.19
C LYS A 156 1.89 0.56 -9.67
N VAL A 157 1.55 0.61 -10.94
CA VAL A 157 0.85 1.73 -11.56
C VAL A 157 -0.52 1.26 -12.01
N HIS A 158 -1.58 1.88 -11.49
CA HIS A 158 -2.96 1.50 -11.75
C HIS A 158 -3.60 2.27 -12.92
N VAL A 159 -2.96 3.34 -13.37
CA VAL A 159 -3.50 4.29 -14.34
C VAL A 159 -2.57 4.49 -15.53
N LYS A 160 -3.12 5.00 -16.63
CA LYS A 160 -2.38 5.33 -17.84
C LYS A 160 -2.46 6.84 -18.16
N PRO A 161 -1.49 7.38 -18.92
CA PRO A 161 -1.61 8.73 -19.47
C PRO A 161 -2.92 8.89 -20.24
N HIS A 162 -3.52 10.08 -20.17
CA HIS A 162 -4.80 10.41 -20.81
C HIS A 162 -6.05 9.69 -20.27
N GLN A 163 -5.92 8.84 -19.26
CA GLN A 163 -7.05 8.19 -18.60
C GLN A 163 -7.82 9.18 -17.71
N GLY A 164 -9.15 9.05 -17.69
CA GLY A 164 -10.02 9.72 -16.72
C GLY A 164 -10.16 8.91 -15.43
N VAL A 165 -10.13 9.57 -14.28
CA VAL A 165 -10.26 8.94 -12.95
C VAL A 165 -11.24 9.71 -12.07
N ASN A 166 -11.81 8.99 -11.10
CA ASN A 166 -12.68 9.55 -10.07
C ASN A 166 -11.93 9.68 -8.74
N ILE A 167 -12.51 10.42 -7.79
CA ILE A 167 -12.00 10.53 -6.42
C ILE A 167 -11.93 9.14 -5.79
N GLY A 168 -10.83 8.86 -5.09
CA GLY A 168 -10.56 7.58 -4.43
C GLY A 168 -10.02 6.49 -5.36
N ALA A 169 -9.95 6.72 -6.67
CA ALA A 169 -9.36 5.74 -7.59
C ALA A 169 -7.86 5.56 -7.29
N PRO A 170 -7.35 4.31 -7.18
CA PRO A 170 -5.94 4.06 -6.95
C PRO A 170 -5.12 4.48 -8.19
N LEU A 171 -3.99 5.15 -7.96
CA LEU A 171 -3.12 5.68 -9.00
C LEU A 171 -1.78 4.94 -9.05
N VAL A 172 -1.04 4.99 -7.95
CA VAL A 172 0.32 4.46 -7.84
C VAL A 172 0.51 3.86 -6.45
N GLU A 173 1.12 2.69 -6.40
CA GLU A 173 1.51 2.01 -5.18
C GLU A 173 3.01 2.19 -4.94
N LEU A 174 3.37 2.62 -3.74
CA LEU A 174 4.73 2.96 -3.35
C LEU A 174 5.16 2.19 -2.11
N VAL A 175 6.42 1.76 -2.10
CA VAL A 175 7.10 1.20 -0.93
C VAL A 175 8.36 2.00 -0.62
N SER A 176 8.65 2.22 0.66
CA SER A 176 9.83 2.96 1.09
C SER A 176 11.11 2.16 0.86
N ASP A 177 12.18 2.82 0.42
CA ASP A 177 13.53 2.26 0.32
C ASP A 177 14.29 2.27 1.68
N GLY A 178 13.57 2.54 2.78
CA GLY A 178 14.11 2.60 4.13
C GLY A 178 14.45 1.23 4.75
N PRO A 179 14.86 1.21 6.04
CA PRO A 179 15.30 -0.02 6.70
C PRO A 179 14.15 -1.03 6.80
N LEU A 180 14.32 -2.20 6.18
CA LEU A 180 13.31 -3.25 6.14
C LEU A 180 13.01 -3.80 7.54
N LYS A 181 11.74 -4.16 7.73
CA LYS A 181 11.24 -4.85 8.92
C LYS A 181 10.98 -6.31 8.60
N LEU A 182 11.39 -7.19 9.49
CA LEU A 182 11.08 -8.61 9.44
C LEU A 182 9.81 -8.84 10.21
N ARG A 183 8.77 -9.38 9.57
CA ARG A 183 7.57 -9.85 10.23
C ARG A 183 7.60 -11.35 10.35
N LEU A 184 7.36 -11.85 11.55
CA LEU A 184 7.41 -13.27 11.84
C LEU A 184 6.31 -13.66 12.83
N ASN A 185 5.73 -14.84 12.61
CA ASN A 185 4.65 -15.36 13.42
C ASN A 185 5.16 -16.53 14.24
N ALA A 186 5.49 -16.28 15.50
CA ALA A 186 6.00 -17.30 16.41
C ALA A 186 4.84 -18.03 17.11
N PRO A 187 4.96 -19.34 17.39
CA PRO A 187 4.00 -20.05 18.24
C PRO A 187 3.85 -19.38 19.62
N SER A 188 2.62 -19.15 20.07
CA SER A 188 2.32 -18.47 21.34
C SER A 188 2.99 -19.10 22.57
N ARG A 189 3.27 -20.41 22.55
CA ARG A 189 4.03 -21.13 23.59
C ARG A 189 5.43 -20.56 23.84
N MET A 190 6.03 -19.93 22.84
CA MET A 190 7.38 -19.35 22.90
C MET A 190 7.38 -17.93 23.47
N LEU A 191 6.22 -17.33 23.75
CA LEU A 191 6.10 -15.95 24.21
C LEU A 191 6.94 -15.66 25.47
N ARG A 192 7.06 -16.63 26.39
CA ARG A 192 7.89 -16.48 27.60
C ARG A 192 9.38 -16.37 27.32
N GLN A 193 9.83 -16.87 26.17
CA GLN A 193 11.24 -16.87 25.76
C GLN A 193 11.57 -15.66 24.90
N ILE A 194 10.58 -15.04 24.25
CA ILE A 194 10.80 -13.90 23.35
C ILE A 194 10.87 -12.62 24.16
N THR A 195 11.93 -11.82 23.94
CA THR A 195 12.11 -10.52 24.58
C THR A 195 12.56 -9.49 23.54
N ILE A 196 12.14 -8.23 23.73
CA ILE A 196 12.60 -7.12 22.89
C ILE A 196 14.12 -6.99 23.00
N GLY A 197 14.81 -6.83 21.87
CA GLY A 197 16.27 -6.77 21.76
C GLY A 197 16.96 -8.12 21.57
N MET A 198 16.21 -9.24 21.64
CA MET A 198 16.76 -10.57 21.41
C MET A 198 17.34 -10.69 19.99
N PRO A 199 18.59 -11.17 19.84
CA PRO A 199 19.16 -11.45 18.52
C PRO A 199 18.51 -12.70 17.92
N ILE A 200 18.19 -12.65 16.64
CA ILE A 200 17.67 -13.76 15.86
C ILE A 200 18.48 -13.91 14.58
N GLU A 201 18.72 -15.14 14.16
CA GLU A 201 19.35 -15.43 12.88
C GLU A 201 18.25 -15.70 11.85
N VAL A 202 18.31 -15.01 10.72
CA VAL A 202 17.31 -15.12 9.65
C VAL A 202 17.99 -15.53 8.35
N ASP A 203 17.65 -16.71 7.87
CA ASP A 203 18.05 -17.22 6.56
C ASP A 203 17.04 -16.73 5.50
N ILE A 204 17.47 -15.88 4.56
CA ILE A 204 16.62 -15.40 3.46
C ILE A 204 16.74 -16.36 2.28
N LEU A 205 15.60 -16.88 1.82
CA LEU A 205 15.55 -17.94 0.81
C LEU A 205 15.97 -17.42 -0.56
N GLU A 206 15.55 -16.21 -0.93
CA GLU A 206 15.81 -15.64 -2.26
C GLU A 206 17.29 -15.23 -2.44
N THR A 207 17.99 -14.83 -1.37
CA THR A 207 19.42 -14.49 -1.42
C THR A 207 20.33 -15.64 -1.00
N GLY A 208 19.79 -16.65 -0.31
CA GLY A 208 20.56 -17.77 0.24
C GLY A 208 21.53 -17.37 1.36
N ARG A 209 21.35 -16.19 1.98
CA ARG A 209 22.23 -15.62 3.00
C ARG A 209 21.54 -15.52 4.36
N SER A 210 22.33 -15.65 5.41
CA SER A 210 21.91 -15.50 6.80
C SER A 210 22.20 -14.08 7.29
N TYR A 211 21.24 -13.48 7.98
CA TYR A 211 21.34 -12.14 8.54
C TYR A 211 21.03 -12.14 10.03
N VAL A 212 21.77 -11.33 10.79
CA VAL A 212 21.49 -11.11 12.20
C VAL A 212 20.48 -9.97 12.34
N ALA A 213 19.33 -10.26 12.90
CA ALA A 213 18.30 -9.29 13.22
C ALA A 213 18.06 -9.23 14.73
N ARG A 214 17.34 -8.21 15.19
CA ARG A 214 16.93 -8.08 16.59
C ARG A 214 15.43 -7.86 16.68
N VAL A 215 14.78 -8.55 17.61
CA VAL A 215 13.35 -8.34 17.89
C VAL A 215 13.15 -6.89 18.33
N SER A 216 12.39 -6.12 17.56
CA SER A 216 12.10 -4.71 17.81
C SER A 216 10.75 -4.55 18.53
N ALA A 217 9.76 -5.38 18.20
CA ALA A 217 8.45 -5.33 18.83
C ALA A 217 7.81 -6.72 18.93
N VAL A 218 6.98 -6.88 19.95
CA VAL A 218 6.13 -8.05 20.19
C VAL A 218 4.69 -7.56 20.15
N ASN A 219 3.84 -8.17 19.32
CA ASN A 219 2.44 -7.77 19.24
C ASN A 219 1.74 -8.00 20.60
N ALA A 220 0.88 -7.06 21.01
CA ALA A 220 0.15 -7.14 22.27
C ALA A 220 -1.05 -8.12 22.22
N ARG A 221 -1.27 -8.77 21.07
CA ARG A 221 -2.38 -9.71 20.86
C ARG A 221 -1.87 -11.02 20.25
N ILE A 222 -2.38 -12.13 20.79
CA ILE A 222 -2.21 -13.48 20.24
C ILE A 222 -3.36 -13.74 19.26
N ASP A 223 -3.05 -14.30 18.09
CA ASP A 223 -4.07 -14.84 17.19
C ASP A 223 -4.56 -16.17 17.76
N ALA A 224 -5.83 -16.23 18.18
CA ALA A 224 -6.41 -17.42 18.79
C ALA A 224 -6.63 -18.57 17.80
N VAL A 225 -6.82 -18.25 16.50
CA VAL A 225 -7.06 -19.25 15.44
C VAL A 225 -5.74 -19.88 15.02
N ALA A 226 -4.73 -19.05 14.76
CA ALA A 226 -3.41 -19.52 14.37
C ALA A 226 -2.55 -19.97 15.56
N GLN A 227 -2.94 -19.62 16.79
CA GLN A 227 -2.16 -19.83 18.03
C GLN A 227 -0.75 -19.21 17.97
N THR A 228 -0.59 -18.14 17.20
CA THR A 228 0.68 -17.44 16.99
C THR A 228 0.66 -16.03 17.59
N ILE A 229 1.85 -15.50 17.82
CA ILE A 229 2.08 -14.10 18.15
C ILE A 229 2.96 -13.48 17.07
N GLU A 230 2.53 -12.33 16.56
CA GLU A 230 3.28 -11.56 15.58
C GLU A 230 4.42 -10.81 16.26
N LEU A 231 5.60 -10.86 15.66
CA LEU A 231 6.79 -10.17 16.10
C LEU A 231 7.35 -9.35 14.94
N GLU A 232 7.87 -8.18 15.26
CA GLU A 232 8.70 -7.40 14.34
C GLU A 232 10.16 -7.52 14.77
N ALA A 233 11.06 -7.65 13.80
CA ALA A 233 12.49 -7.55 14.00
C ALA A 233 13.11 -6.58 12.99
N SER A 234 14.19 -5.91 13.40
CA SER A 234 14.96 -5.01 12.54
C SER A 234 16.31 -5.65 12.21
N LEU A 235 16.73 -5.55 10.94
CA LEU A 235 18.09 -5.90 10.54
C LEU A 235 19.06 -4.82 11.01
N ASN A 236 20.24 -5.22 11.47
CA ASN A 236 21.31 -4.27 11.82
C ASN A 236 21.91 -3.63 10.56
N GLU A 237 22.04 -4.42 9.48
CA GLU A 237 22.47 -3.98 8.17
C GLU A 237 21.51 -4.59 7.13
N ALA A 238 20.86 -3.74 6.34
CA ALA A 238 20.05 -4.16 5.21
C ALA A 238 20.85 -3.88 3.93
N PRO A 239 21.56 -4.88 3.36
CA PRO A 239 22.19 -4.70 2.06
C PRO A 239 21.12 -4.39 1.01
N GLY A 240 21.46 -3.54 0.04
CA GLY A 240 20.54 -3.09 -1.02
C GLY A 240 20.05 -4.19 -1.98
N GLU A 241 20.46 -5.44 -1.75
CA GLU A 241 19.95 -6.64 -2.42
C GLU A 241 18.61 -7.11 -1.84
N LEU A 242 18.31 -6.75 -0.58
CA LEU A 242 17.06 -7.15 0.07
C LEU A 242 15.89 -6.30 -0.43
N LEU A 243 14.81 -6.97 -0.81
CA LEU A 243 13.58 -6.32 -1.26
C LEU A 243 12.42 -6.67 -0.32
N PRO A 244 11.46 -5.74 -0.14
CA PRO A 244 10.18 -6.07 0.46
C PRO A 244 9.53 -7.26 -0.25
N GLY A 245 8.91 -8.16 0.51
CA GLY A 245 8.26 -9.37 0.01
C GLY A 245 9.14 -10.63 0.00
N MET A 246 10.46 -10.50 0.21
CA MET A 246 11.34 -11.67 0.36
C MET A 246 10.99 -12.48 1.61
N SER A 247 11.23 -13.79 1.56
CA SER A 247 10.82 -14.75 2.57
C SER A 247 12.01 -15.51 3.15
N GLY A 248 11.89 -15.92 4.42
CA GLY A 248 12.99 -16.53 5.13
C GLY A 248 12.56 -17.45 6.25
N ILE A 249 13.56 -18.05 6.89
CA ILE A 249 13.41 -18.84 8.10
C ILE A 249 14.24 -18.18 9.20
N ALA A 250 13.58 -17.75 10.27
CA ALA A 250 14.23 -17.33 11.51
C ALA A 250 14.44 -18.55 12.41
N ARG A 251 15.60 -18.58 13.04
CA ARG A 251 15.89 -19.46 14.17
C ARG A 251 16.05 -18.61 15.41
N LEU A 252 15.23 -18.89 16.42
CA LEU A 252 15.41 -18.31 17.74
C LEU A 252 16.55 -19.04 18.44
N PRO A 253 17.51 -18.33 19.06
CA PRO A 253 18.50 -18.98 19.89
C PRO A 253 17.77 -19.67 21.04
N THR A 254 17.87 -20.99 21.10
CA THR A 254 17.40 -21.74 22.26
C THR A 254 18.21 -21.26 23.46
N ALA A 255 17.53 -20.76 24.49
CA ALA A 255 18.18 -20.57 25.77
C ALA A 255 18.75 -21.92 26.18
N ALA A 256 20.07 -22.07 26.13
CA ALA A 256 20.75 -23.16 26.79
C ALA A 256 20.22 -23.19 28.23
N ALA A 257 19.67 -24.35 28.62
CA ALA A 257 19.11 -24.58 29.94
C ALA A 257 20.09 -24.04 30.98
N LYS A 258 19.68 -22.99 31.70
CA LYS A 258 20.39 -22.56 32.89
C LYS A 258 19.98 -23.56 33.97
N GLU A 259 20.81 -24.59 34.16
CA GLU A 259 20.76 -25.47 35.34
C GLU A 259 20.95 -24.65 36.63
#